data_AF-A0A0Q3EYY6-F1
#
_entry.id   AF-A0A0Q3EYY6-F1
#
_cell.length_a   1.000
_cell.length_b   1.000
_cell.length_c   1.000
_cell.angle_alpha   90.00
_cell.angle_beta   90.00
_cell.angle_gamma   90.00
#
_symmetry.space_group_name_H-M   'P 1'
#
loop_
_entity.id
_entity.type
_entity.pdbx_description
1 polymer ?
#
loop_
_entity_poly.entity_id
_entity_poly.type
_entity_poly.pdbx_seq_one_letter_code
_entity_poly.pdbx_strand_id
1 'polypeptide(L)'
;MTDEIEKDEERLLTAEYVLGLLTDQEAKAYEDVLAVDPELRLEYAFWAERIAALTDDIAPVDPPAKMLARIKSDLFGAEAAETTATKARSWLDRLGLLPAMTGGVVAALAVLWVINLYIPAAPTVTDPPVLSAPTLQAQIAAEDDSLIVLASYDATAQVLTVQRTAGQAPDGRVLELWLIADDNPPVSLGVLPDDETGQIGIDATLIPALPGGVLAISDEPPGGSTTGAPTGSVLAVGPMTEA
;
A
#
# COMPACT_ATOMS: atom_id res chain seq x y z
N MET A 1 32.35 13.73 -34.97
CA MET A 1 31.65 15.01 -35.13
C MET A 1 30.16 14.80 -35.31
N THR A 2 29.68 14.03 -36.30
CA THR A 2 28.24 13.78 -36.49
C THR A 2 27.58 13.07 -35.30
N ASP A 3 28.23 12.01 -34.79
CA ASP A 3 27.77 11.21 -33.64
C ASP A 3 27.74 12.00 -32.30
N GLU A 4 28.45 13.12 -32.23
CA GLU A 4 28.49 13.99 -31.04
C GLU A 4 27.37 15.04 -31.10
N ILE A 5 27.06 15.54 -32.31
CA ILE A 5 25.96 16.47 -32.56
C ILE A 5 24.60 15.77 -32.36
N GLU A 6 24.45 14.53 -32.84
CA GLU A 6 23.21 13.76 -32.66
C GLU A 6 22.90 13.53 -31.18
N LYS A 7 23.92 13.19 -30.37
CA LYS A 7 23.76 13.02 -28.91
C LYS A 7 23.44 14.32 -28.19
N ASP A 8 24.02 15.44 -28.60
CA ASP A 8 23.70 16.74 -28.00
C ASP A 8 22.28 17.19 -28.36
N GLU A 9 21.81 16.89 -29.58
CA GLU A 9 20.42 17.12 -30.01
C GLU A 9 19.43 16.24 -29.23
N GLU A 10 19.74 14.96 -29.00
CA GLU A 10 18.91 14.05 -28.18
C GLU A 10 18.81 14.51 -26.72
N ARG A 11 19.92 14.96 -26.14
CA ARG A 11 19.96 15.52 -24.78
C ARG A 11 19.13 16.79 -24.65
N LEU A 12 19.22 17.67 -25.65
CA LEU A 12 18.43 18.89 -25.69
C LEU A 12 16.94 18.56 -25.78
N LEU A 13 16.55 17.64 -26.66
CA LEU A 13 15.17 17.20 -26.82
C LEU A 13 14.61 16.57 -25.53
N THR A 14 15.44 15.79 -24.83
CA THR A 14 15.08 15.22 -23.52
C THR A 14 14.81 16.31 -22.48
N ALA A 15 15.66 17.33 -22.40
CA ALA A 15 15.48 18.45 -21.50
C ALA A 15 14.22 19.27 -21.84
N GLU A 16 13.95 19.51 -23.13
CA GLU A 16 12.74 20.19 -23.60
C GLU A 16 11.48 19.39 -23.25
N TYR A 17 11.51 18.07 -23.39
CA TYR A 17 10.41 17.19 -22.97
C TYR A 17 10.17 17.28 -21.47
N VAL A 18 11.21 17.12 -20.64
CA VAL A 18 11.10 17.18 -19.17
C VAL A 18 10.57 18.54 -18.68
N LEU A 19 10.94 19.62 -19.36
CA LEU A 19 10.44 20.98 -19.05
C LEU A 19 9.03 21.25 -19.61
N GLY A 20 8.44 20.31 -20.35
CA GLY A 20 7.12 20.47 -20.97
C GLY A 20 7.09 21.51 -22.08
N LEU A 21 8.20 21.70 -22.80
CA LEU A 21 8.33 22.68 -23.89
C LEU A 21 7.94 22.14 -25.26
N LEU A 22 7.83 20.81 -25.40
CA LEU A 22 7.40 20.16 -26.64
C LEU A 22 5.90 20.36 -26.88
N THR A 23 5.52 20.41 -28.17
CA THR A 23 4.11 20.33 -28.55
C THR A 23 3.54 18.94 -28.26
N ASP A 24 2.21 18.82 -28.16
CA ASP A 24 1.54 17.52 -27.93
C ASP A 24 1.96 16.44 -28.94
N GLN A 25 2.23 16.84 -30.20
CA GLN A 25 2.66 15.93 -31.25
C GLN A 25 4.11 15.47 -31.05
N GLU A 26 5.01 16.39 -30.70
CA GLU A 26 6.42 16.09 -30.43
C GLU A 26 6.59 15.26 -29.17
N ALA A 27 5.84 15.60 -28.10
CA ALA A 27 5.82 14.84 -26.86
C ALA A 27 5.39 13.38 -27.11
N LYS A 28 4.32 13.17 -27.90
CA LYS A 28 3.88 11.82 -28.26
C LYS A 28 4.92 11.06 -29.08
N ALA A 29 5.55 11.72 -30.05
CA ALA A 29 6.62 11.10 -30.84
C ALA A 29 7.83 10.74 -29.97
N TYR A 30 8.16 11.59 -29.00
CA TYR A 30 9.22 11.34 -28.02
C TYR A 30 8.88 10.14 -27.12
N GLU A 31 7.64 10.06 -26.62
CA GLU A 31 7.14 8.92 -25.82
C GLU A 31 7.22 7.59 -26.59
N ASP A 32 6.89 7.59 -27.88
CA ASP A 32 7.00 6.40 -28.74
C ASP A 32 8.45 5.89 -28.83
N VAL A 33 9.43 6.80 -28.90
CA VAL A 33 10.87 6.46 -28.90
C VAL A 33 11.33 6.02 -27.50
N LEU A 34 10.89 6.73 -26.46
CA LEU A 34 11.20 6.41 -25.06
C LEU A 34 10.75 4.99 -24.67
N ALA A 35 9.68 4.48 -25.28
CA ALA A 35 9.17 3.13 -25.03
C ALA A 35 10.12 2.01 -25.50
N VAL A 36 11.00 2.30 -26.48
CA VAL A 36 11.88 1.29 -27.10
C VAL A 36 13.36 1.52 -26.81
N ASP A 37 13.77 2.75 -26.54
CA ASP A 37 15.17 3.11 -26.30
C ASP A 37 15.53 3.12 -24.80
N PRO A 38 16.39 2.20 -24.32
CA PRO A 38 16.83 2.19 -22.94
C PRO A 38 17.81 3.31 -22.58
N GLU A 39 18.65 3.79 -23.51
CA GLU A 39 19.62 4.86 -23.25
C GLU A 39 18.87 6.19 -23.06
N LEU A 40 17.87 6.45 -23.91
CA LEU A 40 17.03 7.63 -23.80
C LEU A 40 16.22 7.65 -22.49
N ARG A 41 15.79 6.48 -21.98
CA ARG A 41 15.14 6.38 -20.67
C ARG A 41 16.05 6.76 -19.51
N LEU A 42 17.34 6.42 -19.59
CA LEU A 42 18.31 6.82 -18.57
C LEU A 42 18.56 8.34 -18.60
N GLU A 43 18.68 8.92 -19.79
CA GLU A 43 18.82 10.38 -19.94
C GLU A 43 17.56 11.11 -19.43
N TYR A 44 16.36 10.61 -19.76
CA TYR A 44 15.10 11.15 -19.22
C TYR A 44 15.07 11.10 -17.68
N ALA A 45 15.41 9.96 -17.08
CA ALA A 45 15.44 9.82 -15.63
C ALA A 45 16.42 10.82 -14.98
N PHE A 46 17.62 10.97 -15.57
CA PHE A 46 18.62 11.93 -15.12
C PHE A 46 18.09 13.38 -15.12
N TRP A 47 17.45 13.80 -16.22
CA TRP A 47 16.88 15.14 -16.31
C TRP A 47 15.68 15.34 -15.38
N ALA A 48 14.79 14.34 -15.30
CA ALA A 48 13.61 14.39 -14.44
C ALA A 48 14.00 14.54 -12.96
N GLU A 49 14.96 13.76 -12.47
CA GLU A 49 15.48 13.86 -11.10
C GLU A 49 16.12 15.23 -10.84
N ARG A 50 16.94 15.71 -11.79
CA ARG A 50 17.65 16.97 -11.63
C ARG A 50 16.73 18.19 -11.61
N ILE A 51 15.66 18.17 -12.40
CA ILE A 51 14.64 19.23 -12.39
C ILE A 51 13.74 19.11 -11.15
N ALA A 52 13.37 17.90 -10.73
CA ALA A 52 12.60 17.68 -9.51
C ALA A 52 13.30 18.25 -8.27
N ALA A 53 14.62 18.05 -8.15
CA ALA A 53 15.42 18.59 -7.04
C ALA A 53 15.39 20.13 -6.94
N LEU A 54 15.11 20.85 -8.03
CA LEU A 54 14.92 22.31 -7.98
C LEU A 54 13.64 22.72 -7.25
N THR A 55 12.73 21.78 -7.00
CA THR A 55 11.45 22.01 -6.33
C THR A 55 11.47 21.73 -4.83
N ASP A 56 12.56 21.16 -4.29
CA ASP A 56 12.68 20.74 -2.89
C ASP A 56 12.49 21.92 -1.91
N ASP A 57 12.95 23.11 -2.27
CA ASP A 57 12.84 24.33 -1.46
C ASP A 57 11.48 25.05 -1.63
N ILE A 58 10.57 24.54 -2.45
CA ILE A 58 9.25 25.13 -2.68
C ILE A 58 8.33 24.74 -1.52
N ALA A 59 7.82 25.75 -0.80
CA ALA A 59 6.88 25.52 0.29
C ALA A 59 5.60 24.81 -0.21
N PRO A 60 5.13 23.75 0.48
CA PRO A 60 3.93 23.05 0.09
C PRO A 60 2.70 23.96 0.23
N VAL A 61 1.76 23.81 -0.71
CA VAL A 61 0.47 24.50 -0.69
C VAL A 61 -0.64 23.46 -0.65
N ASP A 62 -1.52 23.55 0.35
CA ASP A 62 -2.62 22.62 0.49
C ASP A 62 -3.60 22.69 -0.69
N PRO A 63 -3.87 21.57 -1.38
CA PRO A 63 -4.88 21.54 -2.42
C PRO A 63 -6.29 21.63 -1.81
N PRO A 64 -7.32 22.00 -2.60
CA PRO A 64 -8.70 21.97 -2.13
C PRO A 64 -9.08 20.56 -1.62
N ALA A 65 -9.77 20.46 -0.48
CA ALA A 65 -10.09 19.18 0.17
C ALA A 65 -10.82 18.15 -0.74
N LYS A 66 -11.52 18.62 -1.77
CA LYS A 66 -12.23 17.77 -2.73
C LYS A 66 -11.38 17.28 -3.90
N MET A 67 -10.16 17.77 -4.06
CA MET A 67 -9.31 17.50 -5.24
C MET A 67 -9.00 16.01 -5.38
N LEU A 68 -8.53 15.38 -4.30
CA LEU A 68 -8.22 13.95 -4.29
C LEU A 68 -9.46 13.09 -4.59
N ALA A 69 -10.61 13.44 -4.02
CA ALA A 69 -11.87 12.73 -4.27
C ALA A 69 -12.30 12.85 -5.75
N ARG A 70 -12.11 14.02 -6.37
CA ARG A 70 -12.38 14.23 -7.80
C ARG A 70 -11.45 13.38 -8.68
N ILE A 71 -10.15 13.41 -8.42
CA ILE A 71 -9.15 12.60 -9.14
C ILE A 71 -9.52 11.11 -9.06
N LYS A 72 -9.85 10.61 -7.87
CA LYS A 72 -10.28 9.21 -7.69
C LYS A 72 -11.56 8.88 -8.44
N SER A 73 -12.53 9.79 -8.43
CA SER A 73 -13.77 9.61 -9.18
C SER A 73 -13.55 9.61 -10.69
N ASP A 74 -12.65 10.45 -11.21
CA ASP A 74 -12.37 10.54 -12.65
C ASP A 74 -11.60 9.30 -13.14
N LEU A 75 -10.69 8.77 -12.31
CA LEU A 75 -9.91 7.56 -12.65
C LEU A 75 -10.69 6.25 -12.45
N PHE A 76 -11.56 6.17 -11.44
CA PHE A 76 -12.16 4.91 -10.98
C PHE A 76 -13.70 4.93 -10.84
N GLY A 77 -14.36 6.08 -11.03
CA GLY A 77 -15.77 6.26 -10.66
C GLY A 77 -16.80 5.67 -11.63
N ALA A 78 -16.45 5.42 -12.90
CA ALA A 78 -17.36 4.82 -13.87
C ALA A 78 -17.71 3.36 -13.53
N GLU A 79 -16.79 2.64 -12.87
CA GLU A 79 -16.95 1.21 -12.55
C GLU A 79 -17.81 0.98 -11.28
N ALA A 80 -17.82 1.94 -10.36
CA ALA A 80 -18.55 1.85 -9.09
C ALA A 80 -20.04 2.27 -9.18
N ALA A 81 -20.39 3.12 -10.14
CA ALA A 81 -21.74 3.66 -10.29
C ALA A 81 -22.74 2.64 -10.89
N GLU A 82 -22.30 1.82 -11.84
CA GLU A 82 -23.16 0.84 -12.52
C GLU A 82 -23.55 -0.34 -11.61
N THR A 83 -22.67 -0.73 -10.69
CA THR A 83 -22.90 -1.85 -9.77
C THR A 83 -23.79 -1.48 -8.58
N THR A 84 -23.68 -0.24 -8.08
CA THR A 84 -24.40 0.21 -6.88
C THR A 84 -25.85 0.61 -7.17
N ALA A 85 -26.10 1.31 -8.28
CA ALA A 85 -27.45 1.78 -8.64
C ALA A 85 -28.43 0.63 -8.92
N THR A 86 -27.94 -0.47 -9.49
CA THR A 86 -28.74 -1.64 -9.87
C THR A 86 -29.09 -2.49 -8.65
N LYS A 87 -28.18 -2.58 -7.66
CA LYS A 87 -28.36 -3.40 -6.44
C LYS A 87 -29.20 -2.71 -5.37
N ALA A 88 -29.05 -1.39 -5.20
CA ALA A 88 -29.83 -0.61 -4.24
C ALA A 88 -31.34 -0.60 -4.60
N ARG A 89 -31.68 -0.47 -5.89
CA ARG A 89 -33.08 -0.48 -6.36
C ARG A 89 -33.78 -1.82 -6.07
N SER A 90 -33.06 -2.93 -6.26
CA SER A 90 -33.55 -4.30 -6.01
C SER A 90 -33.78 -4.62 -4.52
N TRP A 91 -32.96 -4.05 -3.63
CA TRP A 91 -33.13 -4.19 -2.18
C TRP A 91 -34.34 -3.41 -1.66
N LEU A 92 -34.58 -2.20 -2.20
CA LEU A 92 -35.61 -1.27 -1.72
C LEU A 92 -37.00 -1.69 -2.20
N ASP A 93 -37.09 -2.23 -3.43
CA ASP A 93 -38.33 -2.84 -3.95
C ASP A 93 -38.74 -4.12 -3.17
N ARG A 94 -37.78 -4.82 -2.55
CA ARG A 94 -38.04 -6.05 -1.78
C ARG A 94 -38.50 -5.80 -0.34
N LEU A 95 -38.23 -4.64 0.25
CA LEU A 95 -38.57 -4.38 1.65
C LEU A 95 -39.96 -3.76 1.85
N GLY A 96 -40.68 -3.33 0.80
CA GLY A 96 -42.05 -2.82 0.93
C GLY A 96 -42.21 -1.62 1.91
N LEU A 97 -41.11 -0.93 2.24
CA LEU A 97 -41.07 0.14 3.24
C LEU A 97 -41.23 1.50 2.58
N LEU A 98 -42.46 1.79 2.16
CA LEU A 98 -43.00 3.14 2.06
C LEU A 98 -44.51 3.04 2.37
N PRO A 99 -45.11 3.80 3.32
CA PRO A 99 -44.54 4.72 4.31
C PRO A 99 -45.09 4.51 5.75
N ALA A 100 -44.27 4.74 6.78
CA ALA A 100 -44.74 5.00 8.15
C ALA A 100 -43.86 6.08 8.81
N MET A 101 -44.02 7.32 8.34
CA MET A 101 -43.56 8.51 9.07
C MET A 101 -44.38 8.67 10.36
N THR A 102 -43.78 9.35 11.35
CA THR A 102 -44.37 10.11 12.48
C THR A 102 -44.37 9.55 13.91
N GLY A 103 -43.83 8.37 14.24
CA GLY A 103 -43.94 7.82 15.62
C GLY A 103 -42.69 7.78 16.51
N GLY A 104 -41.50 7.50 15.96
CA GLY A 104 -40.37 6.96 16.74
C GLY A 104 -39.37 7.95 17.33
N VAL A 105 -39.51 9.26 17.08
CA VAL A 105 -38.44 10.24 17.35
C VAL A 105 -38.27 10.55 18.84
N VAL A 106 -39.30 10.36 19.68
CA VAL A 106 -39.26 10.81 21.08
C VAL A 106 -38.53 9.83 22.00
N ALA A 107 -38.56 8.52 21.72
CA ALA A 107 -37.90 7.52 22.58
C ALA A 107 -36.37 7.48 22.41
N ALA A 108 -35.86 7.80 21.22
CA ALA A 108 -34.42 7.77 20.93
C ALA A 108 -33.64 8.89 21.65
N LEU A 109 -34.26 10.06 21.85
CA LEU A 109 -33.59 11.22 22.46
C LEU A 109 -33.30 11.04 23.96
N ALA A 110 -34.13 10.26 24.67
CA ALA A 110 -33.92 9.98 26.10
C ALA A 110 -32.74 9.03 26.34
N VAL A 111 -32.51 8.08 25.43
CA VAL A 111 -31.37 7.15 25.50
C VAL A 111 -30.06 7.87 25.14
N LEU A 112 -30.10 8.75 24.14
CA LEU A 112 -28.95 9.59 23.73
C LEU A 112 -28.46 10.53 24.84
N TRP A 113 -29.35 11.05 25.69
CA TRP A 113 -28.98 11.93 26.80
C TRP A 113 -28.23 11.21 27.93
N VAL A 114 -28.59 9.95 28.20
CA VAL A 114 -27.91 9.13 29.23
C VAL A 114 -26.53 8.65 28.76
N ILE A 115 -26.37 8.37 27.46
CA ILE A 115 -25.08 7.95 26.88
C ILE A 115 -24.07 9.11 26.85
N ASN A 116 -24.53 10.36 26.67
CA ASN A 116 -23.65 11.52 26.55
C ASN A 116 -22.97 11.94 27.87
N LEU A 117 -23.50 11.52 29.03
CA LEU A 117 -22.98 11.95 30.33
C LEU A 117 -21.82 11.08 30.88
N TYR A 118 -21.52 9.92 30.27
CA TYR A 118 -20.60 8.92 30.85
C TYR A 118 -19.42 8.48 29.96
N ILE A 119 -19.23 9.06 28.78
CA ILE A 119 -18.13 8.69 27.87
C ILE A 119 -17.22 9.92 27.66
N PRO A 120 -15.93 9.89 28.08
CA PRO A 120 -14.99 10.95 27.72
C PRO A 120 -14.76 10.95 26.20
N ALA A 121 -14.69 12.15 25.61
CA ALA A 121 -14.60 12.36 24.18
C ALA A 121 -13.38 11.64 23.56
N ALA A 122 -13.65 10.70 22.64
CA ALA A 122 -12.66 10.18 21.72
C ALA A 122 -12.54 11.12 20.50
N PRO A 123 -11.33 11.31 19.94
CA PRO A 123 -11.11 12.20 18.82
C PRO A 123 -11.79 11.65 17.56
N THR A 124 -12.45 12.56 16.84
CA THR A 124 -12.98 12.36 15.49
C THR A 124 -11.86 11.93 14.54
N VAL A 125 -11.89 10.67 14.09
CA VAL A 125 -11.18 10.22 12.89
C VAL A 125 -12.19 10.17 11.76
N THR A 126 -11.91 11.00 10.76
CA THR A 126 -12.58 11.07 9.46
C THR A 126 -12.19 9.84 8.66
N ASP A 127 -13.16 8.99 8.29
CA ASP A 127 -12.92 7.81 7.45
C ASP A 127 -12.24 8.18 6.11
N PRO A 128 -11.07 7.61 5.79
CA PRO A 128 -10.51 7.58 4.43
C PRO A 128 -11.10 6.37 3.66
N PRO A 129 -10.84 6.23 2.34
CA PRO A 129 -11.65 5.37 1.47
C PRO A 129 -11.49 3.89 1.87
N VAL A 130 -12.49 3.08 1.52
CA VAL A 130 -12.40 1.61 1.55
C VAL A 130 -11.33 1.11 0.56
N LEU A 131 -10.06 1.35 0.87
CA LEU A 131 -9.07 0.30 0.78
C LEU A 131 -9.62 -0.81 1.67
N SER A 132 -9.64 -2.06 1.22
CA SER A 132 -9.91 -3.17 2.14
C SER A 132 -9.00 -2.96 3.34
N ALA A 133 -9.59 -2.56 4.48
CA ALA A 133 -8.80 -2.33 5.68
C ALA A 133 -8.03 -3.62 5.93
N PRO A 134 -6.71 -3.56 6.22
CA PRO A 134 -5.96 -4.77 6.50
C PRO A 134 -6.74 -5.53 7.56
N THR A 135 -7.10 -6.77 7.28
CA THR A 135 -7.93 -7.53 8.20
C THR A 135 -7.09 -7.92 9.41
N LEU A 136 -5.77 -8.04 9.21
CA LEU A 136 -4.81 -8.35 10.25
C LEU A 136 -3.54 -7.51 10.07
N GLN A 137 -2.89 -7.23 11.19
CA GLN A 137 -1.61 -6.53 11.27
C GLN A 137 -0.69 -7.15 12.33
N ALA A 138 0.61 -7.02 12.11
CA ALA A 138 1.64 -7.36 13.10
C ALA A 138 2.78 -6.35 13.05
N GLN A 139 3.32 -6.03 14.22
CA GLN A 139 4.63 -5.42 14.35
C GLN A 139 5.60 -6.52 14.79
N ILE A 140 6.56 -6.84 13.93
CA ILE A 140 7.58 -7.86 14.16
C ILE A 140 8.85 -7.11 14.56
N ALA A 141 9.23 -7.21 15.83
CA ALA A 141 10.34 -6.43 16.38
C ALA A 141 11.35 -7.32 17.12
N ALA A 142 12.63 -6.94 17.03
CA ALA A 142 13.68 -7.45 17.91
C ALA A 142 13.50 -6.86 19.32
N GLU A 143 13.97 -7.55 20.36
CA GLU A 143 13.86 -7.07 21.76
C GLU A 143 14.57 -5.73 22.00
N ASP A 144 15.57 -5.40 21.18
CA ASP A 144 16.36 -4.18 21.24
C ASP A 144 16.00 -3.16 20.14
N ASP A 145 14.90 -3.38 19.42
CA ASP A 145 14.43 -2.56 18.30
C ASP A 145 15.43 -2.44 17.12
N SER A 146 16.45 -3.31 17.05
CA SER A 146 17.44 -3.32 15.96
C SER A 146 16.87 -3.73 14.60
N LEU A 147 15.73 -4.42 14.60
CA LEU A 147 14.95 -4.82 13.43
C LEU A 147 13.47 -4.61 13.73
N ILE A 148 12.78 -3.83 12.89
CA ILE A 148 11.34 -3.60 13.00
C ILE A 148 10.72 -3.75 11.61
N VAL A 149 9.74 -4.66 11.49
CA VAL A 149 8.95 -4.88 10.28
C VAL A 149 7.47 -4.82 10.61
N LEU A 150 6.75 -3.94 9.92
CA LEU A 150 5.29 -3.87 9.95
C LEU A 150 4.73 -4.80 8.88
N ALA A 151 3.81 -5.67 9.24
CA ALA A 151 3.12 -6.56 8.32
C ALA A 151 1.62 -6.24 8.34
N SER A 152 1.00 -6.20 7.16
CA SER A 152 -0.42 -5.91 6.98
C SER A 152 -1.00 -6.86 5.95
N TYR A 153 -2.03 -7.61 6.34
CA TYR A 153 -2.67 -8.62 5.50
C TYR A 153 -4.00 -8.12 4.95
N ASP A 154 -4.14 -8.16 3.63
CA ASP A 154 -5.41 -7.91 2.93
C ASP A 154 -6.06 -9.26 2.59
N ALA A 155 -7.18 -9.58 3.24
CA ALA A 155 -7.91 -10.83 3.01
C ALA A 155 -8.59 -10.91 1.62
N THR A 156 -8.85 -9.76 0.98
CA THR A 156 -9.43 -9.70 -0.36
C THR A 156 -8.37 -10.00 -1.42
N ALA A 157 -7.20 -9.37 -1.29
CA ALA A 157 -6.08 -9.57 -2.22
C ALA A 157 -5.27 -10.84 -1.92
N GLN A 158 -5.41 -11.40 -0.71
CA GLN A 158 -4.59 -12.50 -0.18
C GLN A 158 -3.08 -12.17 -0.18
N VAL A 159 -2.77 -10.90 0.08
CA VAL A 159 -1.40 -10.37 0.09
C VAL A 159 -1.04 -9.89 1.48
N LEU A 160 0.14 -10.30 1.95
CA LEU A 160 0.81 -9.71 3.10
C LEU A 160 1.79 -8.66 2.60
N THR A 161 1.50 -7.40 2.93
CA THR A 161 2.43 -6.30 2.69
C THR A 161 3.35 -6.17 3.90
N VAL A 162 4.64 -6.10 3.66
CA VAL A 162 5.68 -5.94 4.69
C VAL A 162 6.40 -4.62 4.46
N GLN A 163 6.66 -3.88 5.54
CA GLN A 163 7.40 -2.64 5.54
C GLN A 163 8.43 -2.66 6.67
N ARG A 164 9.71 -2.73 6.31
CA ARG A 164 10.83 -2.68 7.23
C ARG A 164 11.14 -1.21 7.56
N THR A 165 10.98 -0.84 8.82
CA THR A 165 11.21 0.53 9.31
C THR A 165 12.55 0.68 10.04
N ALA A 166 13.18 -0.43 10.42
CA ALA A 166 14.51 -0.46 11.03
C ALA A 166 15.20 -1.80 10.75
N GLY A 167 16.54 -1.79 10.76
CA GLY A 167 17.37 -2.99 10.59
C GLY A 167 17.58 -3.44 9.15
N GLN A 168 18.54 -4.34 8.97
CA GLN A 168 18.90 -4.97 7.69
C GLN A 168 19.33 -6.42 7.94
N ALA A 169 19.41 -7.22 6.87
CA ALA A 169 20.00 -8.55 6.98
C ALA A 169 21.49 -8.45 7.38
N PRO A 170 22.01 -9.39 8.21
CA PRO A 170 23.45 -9.48 8.43
C PRO A 170 24.23 -9.71 7.13
N ASP A 171 25.49 -9.28 7.09
CA ASP A 171 26.34 -9.40 5.90
C ASP A 171 26.37 -10.82 5.33
N GLY A 172 26.01 -10.95 4.04
CA GLY A 172 25.99 -12.24 3.33
C GLY A 172 24.82 -13.15 3.72
N ARG A 173 23.79 -12.62 4.39
CA ARG A 173 22.57 -13.33 4.79
C ARG A 173 21.35 -12.61 4.23
N VAL A 174 20.21 -13.30 4.25
CA VAL A 174 18.90 -12.73 3.87
C VAL A 174 17.94 -12.86 5.04
N LEU A 175 16.89 -12.05 5.06
CA LEU A 175 15.82 -12.19 6.05
C LEU A 175 14.71 -13.08 5.49
N GLU A 176 14.26 -14.06 6.26
CA GLU A 176 13.12 -14.91 5.89
C GLU A 176 11.98 -14.76 6.89
N LEU A 177 10.76 -14.65 6.38
CA LEU A 177 9.54 -14.50 7.16
C LEU A 177 8.86 -15.85 7.35
N TRP A 178 8.39 -16.10 8.57
CA TRP A 178 7.75 -17.34 8.98
C TRP A 178 6.41 -17.07 9.66
N LEU A 179 5.45 -17.98 9.46
CA LEU A 179 4.22 -18.06 10.23
C LEU A 179 4.30 -19.21 11.23
N ILE A 180 4.00 -18.94 12.49
CA ILE A 180 3.91 -19.91 13.57
C ILE A 180 2.48 -19.85 14.10
N ALA A 181 1.74 -20.95 13.98
CA ALA A 181 0.36 -21.03 14.43
C ALA A 181 0.19 -22.21 15.38
N ASP A 182 -0.31 -21.93 16.59
CA ASP A 182 -0.45 -22.90 17.67
C ASP A 182 0.86 -23.67 17.93
N ASP A 183 0.77 -25.00 18.08
CA ASP A 183 1.92 -25.92 18.26
C ASP A 183 2.45 -26.48 16.94
N ASN A 184 2.11 -25.88 15.80
CA ASN A 184 2.60 -26.35 14.49
C ASN A 184 4.04 -25.86 14.22
N PRO A 185 4.83 -26.62 13.43
CA PRO A 185 6.12 -26.15 12.95
C PRO A 185 5.99 -24.82 12.18
N PRO A 186 7.01 -23.93 12.26
CA PRO A 186 7.01 -22.70 11.46
C PRO A 186 6.90 -23.00 9.96
N VAL A 187 6.07 -22.22 9.27
CA VAL A 187 5.91 -22.29 7.82
C VAL A 187 6.53 -21.07 7.17
N SER A 188 7.42 -21.27 6.20
CA SER A 188 8.02 -20.16 5.46
C SER A 188 6.96 -19.42 4.64
N LEU A 189 6.91 -18.11 4.81
CA LEU A 189 6.15 -17.20 3.95
C LEU A 189 7.03 -16.63 2.83
N GLY A 190 8.36 -16.76 2.96
CA GLY A 190 9.32 -16.38 1.93
C GLY A 190 10.39 -15.41 2.42
N VAL A 191 11.38 -15.21 1.55
CA VAL A 191 12.49 -14.28 1.78
C VAL A 191 12.00 -12.84 1.60
N LEU A 192 12.29 -11.99 2.58
CA LEU A 192 12.01 -10.56 2.51
C LEU A 192 12.93 -9.91 1.48
N PRO A 193 12.42 -8.97 0.66
CA PRO A 193 13.26 -8.24 -0.28
C PRO A 193 14.29 -7.38 0.45
N ASP A 194 15.35 -7.03 -0.28
CA ASP A 194 16.34 -6.05 0.20
C ASP A 194 15.75 -4.63 0.26
N ASP A 195 14.68 -4.37 -0.49
CA ASP A 195 13.90 -3.13 -0.39
C ASP A 195 13.16 -3.01 0.95
N GLU A 196 12.88 -1.78 1.38
CA GLU A 196 12.15 -1.54 2.64
C GLU A 196 10.69 -1.99 2.59
N THR A 197 10.10 -2.17 1.41
CA THR A 197 8.71 -2.61 1.25
C THR A 197 8.63 -3.81 0.33
N GLY A 198 7.79 -4.78 0.68
CA GLY A 198 7.56 -5.99 -0.09
C GLY A 198 6.13 -6.49 -0.01
N GLN A 199 5.77 -7.36 -0.95
CA GLN A 199 4.49 -8.07 -0.94
C GLN A 199 4.72 -9.56 -1.07
N ILE A 200 4.01 -10.32 -0.24
CA ILE A 200 4.07 -11.78 -0.19
C ILE A 200 2.65 -12.30 -0.42
N GLY A 201 2.46 -13.08 -1.48
CA GLY A 201 1.21 -13.81 -1.69
C GLY A 201 1.09 -14.94 -0.67
N ILE A 202 -0.02 -15.01 0.06
CA ILE A 202 -0.24 -16.06 1.06
C ILE A 202 -1.02 -17.21 0.44
N ASP A 203 -0.48 -18.43 0.55
CA ASP A 203 -1.19 -19.63 0.12
C ASP A 203 -2.52 -19.77 0.86
N ALA A 204 -3.59 -20.11 0.13
CA ALA A 204 -4.94 -20.21 0.67
C ALA A 204 -5.06 -21.19 1.86
N THR A 205 -4.17 -22.18 1.95
CA THR A 205 -4.11 -23.14 3.06
C THR A 205 -3.60 -22.52 4.37
N LEU A 206 -2.84 -21.43 4.31
CA LEU A 206 -2.27 -20.74 5.48
C LEU A 206 -3.17 -19.62 6.00
N ILE A 207 -4.11 -19.11 5.19
CA ILE A 207 -5.02 -18.02 5.57
C ILE A 207 -5.74 -18.27 6.90
N PRO A 208 -6.31 -19.47 7.18
CA PRO A 208 -6.99 -19.73 8.45
C PRO A 208 -6.08 -19.67 9.68
N ALA A 209 -4.76 -19.76 9.50
CA ALA A 209 -3.76 -19.77 10.56
C ALA A 209 -3.18 -18.35 10.83
N LEU A 210 -3.51 -17.35 10.01
CA LEU A 210 -3.07 -15.97 10.21
C LEU A 210 -3.70 -15.32 11.46
N PRO A 211 -5.01 -15.42 11.72
CA PRO A 211 -5.60 -14.83 12.93
C PRO A 211 -5.06 -15.50 14.19
N GLY A 212 -4.40 -14.73 15.07
CA GLY A 212 -3.79 -15.25 16.29
C GLY A 212 -2.45 -15.98 16.08
N GLY A 213 -1.98 -16.09 14.84
CA GLY A 213 -0.64 -16.58 14.53
C GLY A 213 0.46 -15.61 14.97
N VAL A 214 1.69 -16.08 15.00
CA VAL A 214 2.89 -15.28 15.28
C VAL A 214 3.75 -15.26 14.02
N LEU A 215 4.17 -14.07 13.61
CA LEU A 215 5.17 -13.90 12.58
C LEU A 215 6.57 -13.83 13.21
N ALA A 216 7.54 -14.46 12.56
CA ALA A 216 8.93 -14.46 12.99
C ALA A 216 9.87 -14.19 11.81
N ILE A 217 11.00 -13.56 12.06
CA ILE A 217 12.04 -13.29 11.06
C ILE A 217 13.35 -13.95 11.48
N SER A 218 14.00 -14.68 10.58
CA SER A 218 15.33 -15.26 10.80
C SER A 218 16.38 -14.80 9.78
N ASP A 219 17.66 -14.95 10.13
CA ASP A 219 18.79 -14.70 9.22
C ASP A 219 19.22 -15.97 8.47
N GLU A 220 18.89 -16.07 7.20
CA GLU A 220 19.09 -17.29 6.41
C GLU A 220 20.26 -17.16 5.42
N PRO A 221 20.85 -18.27 4.95
CA PRO A 221 21.79 -18.25 3.84
C PRO A 221 21.16 -17.63 2.59
N PRO A 222 21.96 -17.13 1.62
CA PRO A 222 21.43 -16.63 0.37
C PRO A 222 20.48 -17.63 -0.32
N GLY A 223 19.26 -17.19 -0.60
CA GLY A 223 18.19 -18.05 -1.13
C GLY A 223 17.21 -18.61 -0.09
N GLY A 224 17.43 -18.34 1.20
CA GLY A 224 16.55 -18.78 2.30
C GLY A 224 16.88 -20.17 2.85
N SER A 225 16.05 -20.63 3.77
CA SER A 225 16.09 -21.96 4.34
C SER A 225 15.70 -23.02 3.32
N THR A 226 16.38 -24.17 3.38
CA THR A 226 16.09 -25.35 2.54
C THR A 226 15.54 -26.53 3.34
N THR A 227 15.39 -26.37 4.67
CA THR A 227 15.02 -27.45 5.58
C THR A 227 13.55 -27.46 5.95
N GLY A 228 12.81 -26.41 5.60
CA GLY A 228 11.41 -26.20 6.02
C GLY A 228 11.27 -25.68 7.46
N ALA A 229 12.37 -25.23 8.06
CA ALA A 229 12.41 -24.55 9.36
C ALA A 229 13.53 -23.49 9.33
N PRO A 230 13.54 -22.51 10.25
CA PRO A 230 14.66 -21.56 10.34
C PRO A 230 16.00 -22.29 10.50
N THR A 231 16.99 -21.96 9.66
CA THR A 231 18.37 -22.48 9.81
C THR A 231 19.29 -21.48 10.50
N GLY A 232 18.90 -20.21 10.53
CA GLY A 232 19.57 -19.14 11.26
C GLY A 232 18.99 -18.85 12.64
N SER A 233 19.41 -17.72 13.21
CA SER A 233 18.83 -17.20 14.45
C SER A 233 17.52 -16.50 14.14
N VAL A 234 16.55 -16.61 15.04
CA VAL A 234 15.34 -15.77 14.97
C VAL A 234 15.69 -14.40 15.55
N LEU A 235 15.50 -13.37 14.75
CA LEU A 235 15.88 -11.99 15.06
C LEU A 235 14.73 -11.18 15.65
N ALA A 236 13.50 -11.43 15.20
CA ALA A 236 12.33 -10.64 15.56
C ALA A 236 11.06 -11.49 15.51
N VAL A 237 10.09 -11.15 16.38
CA VAL A 237 8.79 -11.83 16.46
C VAL A 237 7.66 -10.83 16.70
N GLY A 238 6.45 -11.16 16.25
CA GLY A 238 5.28 -10.30 16.42
C GLY A 238 3.96 -11.06 16.26
N PRO A 239 2.98 -10.90 17.15
CA PRO A 239 1.68 -11.53 17.00
C PRO A 239 0.86 -10.85 15.89
N MET A 240 0.12 -11.64 15.14
CA MET A 240 -0.92 -11.17 14.23
C MET A 240 -2.17 -10.82 15.03
N THR A 241 -2.66 -9.60 14.82
CA THR A 241 -3.83 -9.04 15.50
C THR A 241 -4.80 -8.46 14.48
N GLU A 242 -6.08 -8.36 14.82
CA GLU A 242 -7.01 -7.57 14.01
C GLU A 242 -6.56 -6.10 13.97
N ALA A 243 -6.72 -5.46 12.81
CA ALA A 243 -6.27 -4.09 12.62
C ALA A 243 -7.18 -3.04 13.29
#